data_AF-A0A353Z5F2-F1
#
_entry.id   AF-A0A353Z5F2-F1
#
_cell.length_a   1.000
_cell.length_b   1.000
_cell.length_c   1.000
_cell.angle_alpha   90.00
_cell.angle_beta   90.00
_cell.angle_gamma   90.00
#
_symmetry.space_group_name_H-M   'P 1'
#
loop_
_entity.id
_entity.type
_entity.pdbx_description
1 polymer ?
#
loop_
_entity_poly.entity_id
_entity_poly.type
_entity_poly.pdbx_seq_one_letter_code
_entity_poly.pdbx_strand_id
1 'polypeptide(L)'
;MAQRNEYDGAGIVRPAGRPGVPPYALVAPDGRVLAYLAPTPGVNLNSWQNREAGVLGQRVYDPRLGTDVIRVTGLDSVRLVR
;
A
#
# COMPACT_ATOMS: atom_id res chain seq x y z
N MET A 1 -13.31 -15.80 8.56
CA MET A 1 -12.45 -16.09 7.40
C MET A 1 -11.37 -15.00 7.35
N ALA A 2 -10.18 -15.26 7.87
CA ALA A 2 -9.08 -14.29 7.82
C ALA A 2 -8.52 -14.30 6.40
N GLN A 3 -8.72 -13.21 5.66
CA GLN A 3 -8.24 -13.03 4.29
C GLN A 3 -6.72 -12.88 4.31
N ARG A 4 -5.99 -14.00 4.26
CA ARG A 4 -4.58 -14.01 4.68
C ARG A 4 -3.54 -14.38 3.63
N ASN A 5 -3.87 -14.59 2.36
CA ASN A 5 -2.84 -15.01 1.39
C ASN A 5 -2.97 -14.46 -0.05
N GLU A 6 -3.84 -13.51 -0.33
CA GLU A 6 -4.07 -13.02 -1.71
C GLU A 6 -3.35 -11.70 -2.01
N TYR A 7 -3.03 -10.90 -0.99
CA TYR A 7 -2.52 -9.55 -1.15
C TYR A 7 -1.07 -9.41 -0.69
N ASP A 8 -0.27 -8.67 -1.45
CA ASP A 8 1.12 -8.30 -1.10
C ASP A 8 1.19 -7.31 0.07
N GLY A 9 0.06 -6.68 0.40
CA GLY A 9 -0.14 -5.89 1.61
C GLY A 9 -1.61 -5.56 1.84
N ALA A 10 -2.02 -5.31 3.08
CA ALA A 10 -3.35 -4.78 3.39
C ALA A 10 -3.22 -3.64 4.40
N GLY A 11 -3.94 -2.55 4.17
CA GLY A 11 -3.87 -1.36 5.00
C GLY A 11 -4.69 -0.20 4.44
N ILE A 12 -4.47 1.00 4.97
CA ILE A 12 -5.12 2.23 4.53
C ILE A 12 -4.17 2.95 3.57
N VAL A 13 -4.63 3.30 2.38
CA VAL A 13 -3.83 4.09 1.43
C VAL A 13 -3.79 5.54 1.88
N ARG A 14 -2.59 6.09 2.10
CA ARG A 14 -2.38 7.49 2.50
C ARG A 14 -1.37 8.17 1.58
N PRO A 15 -1.46 9.48 1.34
CA PRO A 15 -0.37 10.23 0.71
C PRO A 15 0.92 10.10 1.52
N ALA A 16 2.05 9.85 0.86
CA ALA A 16 3.34 9.74 1.54
C ALA A 16 3.87 11.11 2.01
N GLY A 17 3.48 12.19 1.34
CA GLY A 17 3.76 13.58 1.75
C GLY A 17 5.25 13.96 1.81
N ARG A 18 6.15 13.12 1.28
CA ARG A 18 7.60 13.29 1.35
C ARG A 18 8.24 13.20 -0.04
N PRO A 19 9.19 14.08 -0.40
CA PRO A 19 9.97 13.93 -1.62
C PRO A 19 10.89 12.70 -1.57
N GLY A 20 11.15 12.09 -2.73
CA GLY A 20 12.10 10.96 -2.86
C GLY A 20 11.54 9.60 -2.43
N VAL A 21 10.26 9.49 -2.12
CA VAL A 21 9.52 8.23 -1.90
C VAL A 21 8.39 8.10 -2.92
N PRO A 22 7.85 6.90 -3.15
CA PRO A 22 6.62 6.75 -3.90
C PRO A 22 5.47 7.61 -3.31
N PRO A 23 4.53 8.08 -4.15
CA PRO A 23 3.57 9.13 -3.78
C PRO A 23 2.56 8.72 -2.70
N TYR A 24 2.37 7.41 -2.49
CA TYR A 24 1.44 6.87 -1.51
C TYR A 24 2.15 5.89 -0.58
N ALA A 25 1.56 5.66 0.58
CA ALA A 25 1.97 4.67 1.55
C ALA A 25 0.77 3.81 1.95
N LEU A 26 1.04 2.54 2.24
CA LEU A 26 0.12 1.65 2.91
C LEU A 26 0.37 1.73 4.40
N VAL A 27 -0.68 2.05 5.16
CA VAL A 27 -0.58 2.35 6.59
C VAL A 27 -1.49 1.40 7.37
N ALA A 28 -0.99 0.82 8.46
CA ALA A 28 -1.81 0.02 9.35
C ALA A 28 -2.84 0.89 10.12
N PRO A 29 -3.91 0.30 10.66
CA PRO A 29 -4.91 1.06 11.43
C PRO A 29 -4.35 1.84 12.63
N ASP A 30 -3.20 1.39 13.17
CA ASP A 30 -2.44 2.03 14.25
C ASP A 30 -1.60 3.23 13.80
N GLY A 31 -1.57 3.54 12.50
CA GLY A 31 -0.80 4.64 11.92
C GLY A 31 0.62 4.26 11.46
N ARG A 32 1.05 3.00 11.63
CA ARG A 32 2.37 2.55 11.21
C ARG A 32 2.44 2.39 9.68
N VAL A 33 3.49 2.92 9.06
CA VAL A 33 3.77 2.69 7.63
C VAL A 33 4.20 1.24 7.42
N LEU A 34 3.49 0.53 6.55
CA LEU A 34 3.77 -0.87 6.18
C LEU A 34 4.64 -0.97 4.93
N ALA A 35 4.39 -0.10 3.94
CA ALA A 35 5.15 -0.03 2.69
C ALA A 35 4.82 1.28 1.95
N TYR A 36 5.71 1.73 1.06
CA TYR A 36 5.38 2.73 0.05
C TYR A 36 4.75 2.07 -1.18
N LEU A 37 3.86 2.80 -1.86
CA LEU A 37 3.09 2.31 -3.00
C LEU A 37 3.50 3.06 -4.27
N ALA A 38 4.06 2.32 -5.22
CA ALA A 38 4.41 2.81 -6.54
C ALA A 38 3.38 2.27 -7.56
N PRO A 39 2.50 3.10 -8.13
CA PRO A 39 1.51 2.63 -9.09
C PRO A 39 2.18 2.24 -10.41
N THR A 40 1.76 1.12 -11.00
CA THR A 40 2.04 0.82 -12.41
C THR A 40 1.11 1.63 -13.33
N PRO A 41 1.43 1.76 -14.64
CA PRO A 41 0.54 2.44 -15.58
C PRO A 41 -0.90 1.89 -15.51
N GLY A 42 -1.89 2.80 -15.46
CA GLY A 42 -3.31 2.46 -15.33
C GLY A 42 -3.83 2.32 -13.89
N VAL A 43 -2.97 2.27 -12.88
CA VAL A 43 -3.40 2.19 -11.47
C VAL A 43 -3.59 3.59 -10.88
N ASN A 44 -4.81 3.92 -10.49
CA ASN A 44 -5.14 5.19 -9.86
C ASN A 44 -5.20 5.08 -8.33
N LEU A 45 -4.07 5.26 -7.64
CA LEU A 45 -4.04 5.25 -6.17
C LEU A 45 -4.74 6.46 -5.53
N ASN A 46 -4.96 7.54 -6.28
CA ASN A 46 -5.65 8.74 -5.78
C ASN A 46 -7.10 8.43 -5.38
N SER A 47 -7.80 7.58 -6.14
CA SER A 47 -9.19 7.19 -5.82
C SER A 47 -9.30 6.29 -4.58
N TRP A 48 -8.17 5.78 -4.08
CA TRP A 48 -8.09 4.90 -2.92
C TRP A 48 -7.65 5.60 -1.65
N GLN A 49 -7.36 6.90 -1.71
CA GLN A 49 -6.96 7.66 -0.52
C GLN A 49 -7.95 7.49 0.63
N ASN A 50 -7.40 7.24 1.81
CA ASN A 50 -8.09 7.03 3.08
C ASN A 50 -9.04 5.82 3.09
N ARG A 51 -8.91 4.90 2.14
CA ARG A 51 -9.68 3.65 2.08
C ARG A 51 -8.82 2.47 2.54
N GLU A 52 -9.48 1.51 3.17
CA GLU A 52 -8.92 0.20 3.44
C GLU A 52 -8.80 -0.58 2.13
N ALA A 53 -7.59 -1.04 1.82
CA ALA A 53 -7.28 -1.71 0.57
C ALA A 53 -6.37 -2.93 0.80
N GLY A 54 -6.71 -4.01 0.10
CA GLY A 54 -5.78 -5.08 -0.22
C GLY A 54 -5.02 -4.68 -1.48
N VAL A 55 -3.70 -4.74 -1.43
CA VAL A 55 -2.80 -4.31 -2.50
C VAL A 55 -2.25 -5.54 -3.19
N LEU A 56 -2.39 -5.57 -4.53
CA LEU A 56 -1.81 -6.57 -5.40
C LEU A 56 -0.60 -5.99 -6.13
N GLY A 57 0.45 -6.78 -6.28
CA GLY A 57 1.60 -6.39 -7.08
C GLY A 57 2.88 -7.11 -6.72
N GLN A 58 3.98 -6.37 -6.69
CA GLN A 58 5.29 -6.91 -6.30
C GLN A 58 5.85 -6.13 -5.13
N ARG A 59 6.00 -6.79 -3.98
CA ARG A 59 6.67 -6.24 -2.81
C ARG A 59 8.17 -6.44 -2.89
N VAL A 60 8.93 -5.36 -2.74
CA VAL A 60 10.40 -5.37 -2.74
C VAL A 60 10.91 -4.43 -1.66
N TYR A 61 11.89 -4.87 -0.87
CA TYR A 61 12.57 -4.00 0.08
C TYR A 61 13.45 -2.96 -0.65
N ASP A 62 13.26 -1.66 -0.36
CA ASP A 62 14.15 -0.61 -0.85
C ASP A 62 15.10 -0.18 0.28
N PRO A 63 16.40 -0.57 0.22
CA PRO A 63 17.36 -0.26 1.28
C PRO A 63 17.62 1.24 1.45
N ARG A 64 17.35 2.07 0.43
CA ARG A 64 17.50 3.53 0.53
C ARG A 64 16.39 4.16 1.36
N LEU A 65 15.22 3.52 1.38
CA LEU A 65 14.05 3.97 2.16
C LEU A 65 13.98 3.27 3.52
N GLY A 66 14.72 2.18 3.71
CA GLY A 66 14.68 1.36 4.92
C GLY A 66 13.34 0.64 5.11
N THR A 67 12.56 0.47 4.05
CA THR A 67 11.21 -0.10 4.09
C THR A 67 10.84 -0.73 2.75
N ASP A 68 9.71 -1.43 2.73
CA ASP A 68 9.20 -2.05 1.51
C ASP A 68 8.57 -1.03 0.57
N VAL A 69 8.71 -1.30 -0.72
CA VAL A 69 7.96 -0.67 -1.80
C VAL A 69 7.14 -1.76 -2.49
N ILE A 70 5.84 -1.52 -2.65
CA ILE A 70 4.96 -2.36 -3.45
C ILE A 70 4.75 -1.68 -4.80
N ARG A 71 5.17 -2.33 -5.89
CA ARG A 71 4.77 -1.95 -7.25
C ARG A 71 3.35 -2.44 -7.47
N VAL A 72 2.40 -1.54 -7.36
CA VAL A 72 0.96 -1.85 -7.31
C VAL A 72 0.42 -2.07 -8.71
N THR A 73 -0.13 -3.26 -8.95
CA THR A 73 -0.82 -3.63 -10.19
C THR A 73 -2.34 -3.61 -10.03
N GLY A 74 -2.85 -3.69 -8.80
CA GLY A 74 -4.27 -3.64 -8.50
C GLY A 74 -4.56 -3.40 -7.02
N LEU A 75 -5.80 -3.02 -6.71
CA LEU A 75 -6.28 -2.86 -5.35
C LEU A 75 -7.71 -3.36 -5.26
N ASP A 76 -8.01 -4.01 -4.14
CA ASP A 76 -9.37 -4.42 -3.77
C ASP A 76 -9.79 -3.74 -2.47
N SER A 77 -11.09 -3.47 -2.34
CA SER A 77 -11.65 -3.02 -1.07
C SER A 77 -11.62 -4.19 -0.09
N VAL A 78 -10.94 -4.01 1.04
CA VAL A 78 -10.92 -4.99 2.13
C VAL A 78 -11.46 -4.37 3.40
N ARG A 79 -11.78 -5.22 4.38
CA ARG A 79 -12.07 -4.78 5.74
C ARG A 79 -10.91 -5.22 6.64
N LEU A 80 -10.21 -4.25 7.21
CA LEU A 80 -9.15 -4.52 8.17
C LEU A 80 -9.78 -4.97 9.49
N VAL A 81 -9.35 -6.11 10.00
CA VAL A 81 -9.65 -6.53 11.37
C VAL A 81 -8.80 -5.69 12.32
N ARG A 82 -9.45 -5.04 13.28
CA ARG A 82 -8.81 -4.19 14.29
C ARG A 82 -8.33 -5.01 15.48
#